data_AF-A0A3D3K2H7-F1
#
_entry.id   AF-A0A3D3K2H7-F1
#
_cell.length_a   1.000
_cell.length_b   1.000
_cell.length_c   1.000
_cell.angle_alpha   90.00
_cell.angle_beta   90.00
_cell.angle_gamma   90.00
#
_symmetry.space_group_name_H-M   'P 1'
#
loop_
_entity.id
_entity.type
_entity.pdbx_description
1 polymer ?
#
loop_
_entity_poly.entity_id
_entity_poly.type
_entity_poly.pdbx_seq_one_letter_code
_entity_poly.pdbx_strand_id
1 'polypeptide(L)'
;MAKISTQTLNGKAFEYALLNEFFEKLKTSTEVSIVKNETFATALKCFESFNEEEKSAYRLNASFAINFLLDIEPRLSNQLNDDDILELEIVSDKQGQRGDVRDVLAIRSSQNWEIGVSAKNNHRAVKHSRLSNDIDFGEKWLNIPCSEKYFHAIKPIFDKLNELRKASNKTKKWESLGDYHTSIYVPIIDAFKDELLSLDKQNPQIVASSLVQYLIGNRDFYKVIKGKNKVEIQAYNLNGTLNLPFSNIKPKAKVPKLKLPTRLIEVVYQENSKTTLLVTLNEGWQISFRIHNASSRIEPSLKFDINLVSSPHTLFVNQLFLG
;
A
#
# COMPACT_ATOMS: atom_id res chain seq x y z
N MET A 1 10.81 -3.11 -26.83
CA MET A 1 9.97 -3.50 -25.68
C MET A 1 10.52 -2.81 -24.43
N ALA A 2 9.67 -2.18 -23.62
CA ALA A 2 10.12 -1.54 -22.38
C ALA A 2 10.63 -2.62 -21.40
N LYS A 3 11.82 -2.41 -20.83
CA LYS A 3 12.40 -3.32 -19.82
C LYS A 3 11.53 -3.27 -18.56
N ILE A 4 10.96 -4.40 -18.17
CA ILE A 4 10.21 -4.52 -16.90
C ILE A 4 11.19 -4.28 -15.75
N SER A 5 10.80 -3.47 -14.77
CA SER A 5 11.66 -3.18 -13.63
C SER A 5 11.87 -4.44 -12.78
N THR A 6 13.06 -4.62 -12.22
CA THR A 6 13.36 -5.74 -11.31
C THR A 6 12.37 -5.80 -10.14
N GLN A 7 11.98 -4.63 -9.61
CA GLN A 7 10.99 -4.55 -8.53
C GLN A 7 9.63 -5.12 -8.94
N THR A 8 9.13 -4.75 -10.13
CA THR A 8 7.88 -5.27 -10.68
C THR A 8 7.96 -6.78 -10.88
N LEU A 9 9.07 -7.28 -11.42
CA LEU A 9 9.27 -8.71 -11.65
C LEU A 9 9.21 -9.51 -10.34
N ASN A 10 9.93 -9.04 -9.32
CA ASN A 10 9.97 -9.67 -8.01
C ASN A 10 8.59 -9.62 -7.30
N GLY A 11 7.88 -8.49 -7.40
CA GLY A 11 6.55 -8.34 -6.83
C GLY A 11 5.57 -9.34 -7.44
N LYS A 12 5.46 -9.36 -8.76
CA LYS A 12 4.55 -10.23 -9.50
C LYS A 12 4.85 -11.72 -9.33
N ALA A 13 6.13 -12.10 -9.22
CA ALA A 13 6.50 -13.48 -8.89
C ALA A 13 6.05 -13.88 -7.48
N PHE A 14 6.15 -12.97 -6.51
CA PHE A 14 5.71 -13.26 -5.15
C PHE A 14 4.17 -13.34 -5.03
N GLU A 15 3.44 -12.48 -5.74
CA GLU A 15 1.97 -12.56 -5.87
C GLU A 15 1.54 -13.95 -6.38
N TYR A 16 2.17 -14.43 -7.46
CA TYR A 16 1.91 -15.78 -7.99
C TYR A 16 2.20 -16.88 -6.97
N ALA A 17 3.36 -16.83 -6.30
CA ALA A 17 3.74 -17.83 -5.32
C ALA A 17 2.74 -17.93 -4.16
N LEU A 18 2.23 -16.79 -3.67
CA LEU A 18 1.20 -16.74 -2.62
C LEU A 18 -0.11 -17.38 -3.08
N LEU A 19 -0.61 -17.00 -4.26
CA LEU A 19 -1.84 -17.59 -4.80
C LEU A 19 -1.70 -19.10 -5.03
N ASN A 20 -0.61 -19.53 -5.66
CA ASN A 20 -0.38 -20.94 -5.92
C ASN A 20 -0.31 -21.74 -4.62
N GLU A 21 0.30 -21.18 -3.57
CA GLU A 21 0.39 -21.87 -2.29
C GLU A 21 -0.93 -21.92 -1.53
N PHE A 22 -1.80 -20.91 -1.65
CA PHE A 22 -3.20 -21.05 -1.22
C PHE A 22 -3.86 -22.24 -1.91
N PHE A 23 -3.77 -22.31 -3.24
CA PHE A 23 -4.40 -23.38 -4.03
C PHE A 23 -3.88 -24.76 -3.62
N GLU A 24 -2.56 -24.95 -3.57
CA GLU A 24 -1.94 -26.24 -3.26
C GLU A 24 -2.30 -26.74 -1.85
N LYS A 25 -2.40 -25.84 -0.87
CA LYS A 25 -2.78 -26.19 0.51
C LYS A 25 -4.27 -26.49 0.66
N LEU A 26 -5.13 -25.79 -0.08
CA LEU A 26 -6.58 -25.82 0.14
C LEU A 26 -7.33 -26.79 -0.77
N LYS A 27 -6.81 -27.12 -1.96
CA LYS A 27 -7.46 -28.01 -2.94
C LYS A 27 -7.78 -29.42 -2.43
N THR A 28 -7.16 -29.84 -1.31
CA THR A 28 -7.42 -31.14 -0.67
C THR A 28 -8.41 -31.05 0.49
N SER A 29 -8.73 -29.83 0.94
CA SER A 29 -9.57 -29.58 2.12
C SER A 29 -10.93 -28.97 1.76
N THR A 30 -11.05 -28.31 0.61
CA THR A 30 -12.27 -27.64 0.14
C THR A 30 -12.21 -27.45 -1.38
N GLU A 31 -13.36 -27.15 -2.00
CA GLU A 31 -13.40 -26.75 -3.41
C GLU A 31 -12.76 -25.37 -3.62
N VAL A 32 -11.78 -25.32 -4.54
CA VAL A 32 -10.99 -24.12 -4.84
C VAL A 32 -10.88 -23.92 -6.35
N SER A 33 -11.08 -22.69 -6.80
CA SER A 33 -10.87 -22.27 -8.19
C SER A 33 -9.84 -21.14 -8.27
N ILE A 34 -9.16 -21.02 -9.42
CA ILE A 34 -8.27 -19.90 -9.72
C ILE A 34 -8.84 -19.11 -10.89
N VAL A 35 -8.99 -17.80 -10.72
CA VAL A 35 -9.36 -16.88 -11.80
C VAL A 35 -8.15 -16.65 -12.71
N LYS A 36 -8.18 -17.24 -13.90
CA LYS A 36 -7.09 -17.14 -14.90
C LYS A 36 -7.25 -15.89 -15.79
N ASN A 37 -7.08 -14.71 -15.20
CA ASN A 37 -7.10 -13.42 -15.90
C ASN A 37 -5.70 -13.02 -16.43
N GLU A 38 -5.60 -11.87 -17.11
CA GLU A 38 -4.32 -11.37 -17.65
C GLU A 38 -3.28 -11.07 -16.56
N THR A 39 -3.72 -10.66 -15.37
CA THR A 39 -2.85 -10.38 -14.23
C THR A 39 -2.24 -11.65 -13.67
N PHE A 40 -3.04 -12.73 -13.57
CA PHE A 40 -2.54 -14.07 -13.26
C PHE A 40 -1.49 -14.53 -14.28
N ALA A 41 -1.79 -14.44 -15.59
CA ALA A 41 -0.85 -14.86 -16.64
C ALA A 41 0.46 -14.07 -16.58
N THR A 42 0.38 -12.77 -16.27
CA THR A 42 1.56 -11.90 -16.10
C THR A 42 2.37 -12.34 -14.88
N ALA A 43 1.73 -12.58 -13.74
CA ALA A 43 2.38 -13.00 -12.51
C ALA A 43 3.07 -14.36 -12.65
N LEU A 44 2.39 -15.34 -13.28
CA LEU A 44 2.97 -16.63 -13.64
C LEU A 44 4.20 -16.47 -14.54
N LYS A 45 4.11 -15.67 -15.60
CA LYS A 45 5.25 -15.42 -16.49
C LYS A 45 6.44 -14.78 -15.77
N CYS A 46 6.18 -13.85 -14.84
CA CYS A 46 7.22 -13.27 -14.00
C CYS A 46 7.86 -14.33 -13.10
N PHE A 47 7.06 -15.17 -12.45
CA PHE A 47 7.56 -16.26 -11.59
C PHE A 47 8.42 -17.26 -12.38
N GLU A 48 7.97 -17.68 -13.56
CA GLU A 48 8.69 -18.64 -14.41
C GLU A 48 9.99 -18.09 -14.99
N SER A 49 10.18 -16.76 -15.01
CA SER A 49 11.41 -16.14 -15.50
C SER A 49 12.59 -16.22 -14.53
N PHE A 50 12.34 -16.56 -13.26
CA PHE A 50 13.38 -16.75 -12.25
C PHE A 50 13.98 -18.17 -12.34
N ASN A 51 15.16 -18.38 -11.75
CA ASN A 51 15.73 -19.73 -11.66
C ASN A 51 15.05 -20.55 -10.53
N GLU A 52 15.32 -21.87 -10.46
CA GLU A 52 14.66 -22.72 -9.46
C GLU A 52 15.03 -22.41 -8.01
N GLU A 53 16.23 -21.86 -7.75
CA GLU A 53 16.62 -21.43 -6.40
C GLU A 53 15.76 -20.25 -5.93
N GLU A 54 15.61 -19.23 -6.80
CA GLU A 54 14.76 -18.06 -6.55
C GLU A 54 13.29 -18.44 -6.44
N LYS A 55 12.78 -19.31 -7.33
CA LYS A 55 11.41 -19.84 -7.24
C LYS A 55 11.18 -20.59 -5.94
N SER A 56 12.13 -21.42 -5.52
CA SER A 56 12.05 -22.14 -4.24
C SER A 56 12.01 -21.19 -3.06
N ALA A 57 12.80 -20.10 -3.09
CA ALA A 57 12.72 -19.07 -2.06
C ALA A 57 11.34 -18.39 -2.01
N TYR A 58 10.73 -18.08 -3.16
CA TYR A 58 9.36 -17.54 -3.20
C TYR A 58 8.32 -18.53 -2.65
N ARG A 59 8.38 -19.79 -3.08
CA ARG A 59 7.48 -20.87 -2.59
C ARG A 59 7.61 -21.06 -1.08
N LEU A 60 8.83 -21.09 -0.56
CA LEU A 60 9.10 -21.22 0.87
C LEU A 60 8.49 -20.06 1.66
N ASN A 61 8.75 -18.81 1.24
CA ASN A 61 8.18 -17.63 1.89
C ASN A 61 6.64 -17.63 1.83
N ALA A 62 6.06 -17.99 0.68
CA ALA A 62 4.62 -18.12 0.53
C ALA A 62 4.06 -19.21 1.47
N SER A 63 4.69 -20.38 1.56
CA SER A 63 4.23 -21.49 2.40
C SER A 63 4.16 -21.10 3.87
N PHE A 64 5.18 -20.43 4.40
CA PHE A 64 5.16 -19.91 5.77
C PHE A 64 4.01 -18.92 5.99
N ALA A 65 3.79 -17.99 5.05
CA ALA A 65 2.68 -17.04 5.13
C ALA A 65 1.32 -17.76 5.11
N ILE A 66 1.10 -18.63 4.13
CA ILE A 66 -0.20 -19.29 3.92
C ILE A 66 -0.52 -20.24 5.07
N ASN A 67 0.44 -21.04 5.57
CA ASN A 67 0.20 -21.90 6.74
C ASN A 67 -0.28 -21.08 7.95
N PHE A 68 0.34 -19.93 8.20
CA PHE A 68 -0.10 -19.04 9.26
C PHE A 68 -1.51 -18.47 9.01
N LEU A 69 -1.81 -18.05 7.78
CA LEU A 69 -3.15 -17.53 7.44
C LEU A 69 -4.23 -18.61 7.60
N LEU A 70 -3.97 -19.86 7.23
CA LEU A 70 -4.89 -20.98 7.44
C LEU A 70 -5.21 -21.21 8.92
N ASP A 71 -4.25 -20.95 9.81
CA ASP A 71 -4.43 -21.06 11.26
C ASP A 71 -5.34 -19.95 11.83
N ILE A 72 -5.39 -18.78 11.20
CA ILE A 72 -6.10 -17.61 11.72
C ILE A 72 -7.33 -17.20 10.91
N GLU A 73 -7.58 -17.83 9.76
CA GLU A 73 -8.75 -17.59 8.91
C GLU A 73 -9.51 -18.91 8.66
N PRO A 74 -10.37 -19.35 9.59
CA PRO A 74 -11.11 -20.60 9.48
C PRO A 74 -11.89 -20.76 8.17
N ARG A 75 -12.38 -19.65 7.60
CA ARG A 75 -13.18 -19.66 6.36
C ARG A 75 -12.39 -20.04 5.11
N LEU A 76 -11.05 -20.03 5.15
CA LEU A 76 -10.24 -20.54 4.05
C LEU A 76 -10.51 -22.04 3.82
N SER A 77 -10.44 -22.83 4.87
CA SER A 77 -10.49 -24.30 4.79
C SER A 77 -11.88 -24.91 4.98
N ASN A 78 -12.92 -24.10 5.20
CA ASN A 78 -14.25 -24.60 5.53
C ASN A 78 -15.32 -24.03 4.59
N GLN A 79 -16.04 -24.93 3.92
CA GLN A 79 -17.16 -24.63 3.03
C GLN A 79 -18.51 -24.84 3.73
N LEU A 80 -19.53 -24.09 3.30
CA LEU A 80 -20.91 -24.28 3.74
C LEU A 80 -21.55 -25.55 3.14
N ASN A 81 -21.24 -25.81 1.88
CA ASN A 81 -21.75 -26.93 1.08
C ASN A 81 -20.84 -27.09 -0.16
N ASP A 82 -21.17 -28.03 -1.04
CA ASP A 82 -20.36 -28.35 -2.23
C ASP A 82 -20.37 -27.24 -3.30
N ASP A 83 -21.35 -26.32 -3.25
CA ASP A 83 -21.44 -25.15 -4.14
C ASP A 83 -20.66 -23.93 -3.60
N ASP A 84 -20.14 -23.99 -2.37
CA ASP A 84 -19.32 -22.95 -1.77
C ASP A 84 -17.85 -23.13 -2.17
N ILE A 85 -17.53 -22.56 -3.33
CA ILE A 85 -16.19 -22.58 -3.93
C ILE A 85 -15.37 -21.40 -3.42
N LEU A 86 -14.14 -21.67 -2.97
CA LEU A 86 -13.15 -20.65 -2.69
C LEU A 86 -12.49 -20.19 -3.99
N GLU A 87 -12.76 -18.96 -4.41
CA GLU A 87 -12.15 -18.36 -5.58
C GLU A 87 -10.86 -17.61 -5.19
N LEU A 88 -9.76 -17.90 -5.91
CA LEU A 88 -8.47 -17.23 -5.75
C LEU A 88 -8.18 -16.35 -6.97
N GLU A 89 -7.85 -15.08 -6.75
CA GLU A 89 -7.60 -14.10 -7.81
C GLU A 89 -6.32 -13.28 -7.55
N ILE A 90 -5.55 -12.98 -8.60
CA ILE A 90 -4.55 -11.89 -8.59
C ILE A 90 -5.20 -10.62 -9.15
N VAL A 91 -5.21 -9.59 -8.32
CA VAL A 91 -5.87 -8.31 -8.58
C VAL A 91 -5.00 -7.42 -9.48
N SER A 92 -5.65 -6.67 -10.36
CA SER A 92 -4.96 -5.67 -11.18
C SER A 92 -4.53 -4.43 -10.40
N ASP A 93 -3.36 -3.88 -10.76
CA ASP A 93 -2.81 -2.65 -10.18
C ASP A 93 -3.77 -1.43 -10.27
N LYS A 94 -4.77 -1.47 -11.17
CA LYS A 94 -5.80 -0.42 -11.29
C LYS A 94 -6.64 -0.30 -10.03
N GLN A 95 -6.89 -1.40 -9.30
CA GLN A 95 -7.66 -1.36 -8.06
C GLN A 95 -6.89 -0.66 -6.93
N GLY A 96 -5.56 -0.83 -6.88
CA GLY A 96 -4.65 -0.10 -5.99
C GLY A 96 -4.72 1.42 -6.14
N GLN A 97 -5.00 1.92 -7.35
CA GLN A 97 -5.21 3.35 -7.56
C GLN A 97 -6.46 3.87 -6.82
N ARG A 98 -7.51 3.04 -6.72
CA ARG A 98 -8.77 3.31 -6.04
C ARG A 98 -8.75 3.05 -4.52
N GLY A 99 -7.61 2.60 -3.97
CA GLY A 99 -7.42 2.42 -2.53
C GLY A 99 -7.39 0.97 -2.05
N ASP A 100 -7.63 0.00 -2.94
CA ASP A 100 -7.51 -1.42 -2.61
C ASP A 100 -6.09 -1.94 -2.84
N VAL A 101 -5.33 -2.09 -1.76
CA VAL A 101 -3.89 -2.45 -1.80
C VAL A 101 -3.64 -3.97 -1.85
N ARG A 102 -4.70 -4.77 -1.98
CA ARG A 102 -4.63 -6.24 -2.02
C ARG A 102 -4.16 -6.68 -3.40
N ASP A 103 -3.21 -7.59 -3.42
CA ASP A 103 -2.62 -8.13 -4.64
C ASP A 103 -3.18 -9.53 -4.95
N VAL A 104 -3.48 -10.32 -3.91
CA VAL A 104 -4.13 -11.64 -3.99
C VAL A 104 -5.40 -11.64 -3.15
N LEU A 105 -6.50 -12.16 -3.69
CA LEU A 105 -7.77 -12.32 -2.98
C LEU A 105 -8.13 -13.79 -2.83
N ALA A 106 -8.80 -14.10 -1.72
CA ALA A 106 -9.49 -15.35 -1.48
C ALA A 106 -10.94 -15.03 -1.13
N ILE A 107 -11.89 -15.50 -1.95
CA ILE A 107 -13.29 -15.06 -1.92
C ILE A 107 -14.20 -16.28 -1.81
N ARG A 108 -15.17 -16.22 -0.90
CA ARG A 108 -16.30 -17.13 -0.84
C ARG A 108 -17.59 -16.34 -0.98
N SER A 109 -18.11 -16.28 -2.21
CA SER A 109 -19.33 -15.54 -2.53
C SER A 109 -20.53 -16.06 -1.74
N SER A 110 -20.66 -17.38 -1.59
CA SER A 110 -21.72 -18.03 -0.79
C SER A 110 -21.69 -17.65 0.69
N GLN A 111 -20.54 -17.21 1.21
CA GLN A 111 -20.35 -16.77 2.59
C GLN A 111 -20.39 -15.25 2.77
N ASN A 112 -20.49 -14.45 1.69
CA ASN A 112 -20.22 -13.01 1.70
C ASN A 112 -18.90 -12.67 2.40
N TRP A 113 -17.86 -13.45 2.12
CA TRP A 113 -16.58 -13.37 2.82
C TRP A 113 -15.42 -13.27 1.83
N GLU A 114 -14.47 -12.41 2.14
CA GLU A 114 -13.21 -12.29 1.41
C GLU A 114 -12.09 -11.89 2.36
N ILE A 115 -10.87 -12.32 2.05
CA ILE A 115 -9.64 -11.73 2.57
C ILE A 115 -8.73 -11.39 1.40
N GLY A 116 -7.77 -10.49 1.64
CA GLY A 116 -6.70 -10.29 0.69
C GLY A 116 -5.33 -10.18 1.33
N VAL A 117 -4.34 -10.39 0.48
CA VAL A 117 -2.93 -10.31 0.81
C VAL A 117 -2.31 -9.21 -0.04
N SER A 118 -1.61 -8.29 0.62
CA SER A 118 -0.72 -7.34 -0.05
C SER A 118 0.70 -7.90 0.01
N ALA A 119 1.22 -8.32 -1.14
CA ALA A 119 2.52 -8.97 -1.29
C ALA A 119 3.62 -7.90 -1.37
N LYS A 120 4.63 -7.99 -0.50
CA LYS A 120 5.77 -7.08 -0.49
C LYS A 120 7.08 -7.84 -0.46
N ASN A 121 8.01 -7.48 -1.36
CA ASN A 121 9.38 -7.99 -1.34
C ASN A 121 10.30 -6.91 -0.76
N ASN A 122 10.71 -7.07 0.50
CA ASN A 122 11.58 -6.13 1.23
C ASN A 122 11.11 -4.67 1.28
N HIS A 123 9.80 -4.40 1.13
CA HIS A 123 9.29 -3.03 1.02
C HIS A 123 8.22 -2.71 2.06
N ARG A 124 8.44 -1.64 2.84
CA ARG A 124 7.54 -1.21 3.92
C ARG A 124 6.69 0.01 3.58
N ALA A 125 7.04 0.77 2.54
CA ALA A 125 6.34 2.00 2.21
C ALA A 125 4.86 1.76 1.87
N VAL A 126 4.08 2.82 1.99
CA VAL A 126 2.63 2.84 1.77
C VAL A 126 2.35 3.51 0.42
N LYS A 127 1.11 3.94 0.15
CA LYS A 127 0.77 4.57 -1.14
C LYS A 127 1.65 5.79 -1.42
N HIS A 128 2.35 5.80 -2.55
CA HIS A 128 3.13 6.95 -2.99
C HIS A 128 2.25 7.93 -3.76
N SER A 129 2.08 9.13 -3.21
CA SER A 129 1.22 10.15 -3.80
C SER A 129 2.01 11.25 -4.48
N ARG A 130 1.35 11.99 -5.37
CA ARG A 130 1.95 13.07 -6.15
C ARG A 130 1.27 14.40 -5.84
N LEU A 131 2.03 15.48 -6.00
CA LEU A 131 1.55 16.85 -6.02
C LEU A 131 1.86 17.49 -7.38
N SER A 132 0.91 18.25 -7.90
CA SER A 132 1.01 19.07 -9.12
C SER A 132 -0.19 20.01 -9.20
N ASN A 133 -0.19 20.93 -10.16
CA ASN A 133 -1.36 21.81 -10.43
C ASN A 133 -2.65 21.04 -10.68
N ASP A 134 -2.58 19.85 -11.25
CA ASP A 134 -3.75 19.07 -11.65
C ASP A 134 -4.13 17.98 -10.63
N ILE A 135 -3.50 17.95 -9.45
CA ILE A 135 -3.79 16.96 -8.40
C ILE A 135 -4.26 17.70 -7.15
N ASP A 136 -5.57 17.65 -6.93
CA ASP A 136 -6.17 17.98 -5.65
C ASP A 136 -5.96 16.82 -4.68
N PHE A 137 -5.05 16.99 -3.71
CA PHE A 137 -4.79 15.95 -2.72
C PHE A 137 -5.92 15.84 -1.70
N GLY A 138 -6.58 16.96 -1.38
CA GLY A 138 -7.71 16.98 -0.47
C GLY A 138 -8.86 16.14 -1.04
N GLU A 139 -9.25 16.42 -2.28
CA GLU A 139 -10.32 15.67 -2.95
C GLU A 139 -9.93 14.20 -3.07
N LYS A 140 -8.72 13.92 -3.53
CA LYS A 140 -8.29 12.55 -3.84
C LYS A 140 -8.03 11.69 -2.60
N TRP A 141 -7.51 12.27 -1.52
CA TRP A 141 -7.06 11.52 -0.34
C TRP A 141 -8.07 11.60 0.80
N LEU A 142 -8.79 12.73 0.89
CA LEU A 142 -9.67 13.05 2.01
C LEU A 142 -11.14 13.16 1.60
N ASN A 143 -11.43 13.18 0.29
CA ASN A 143 -12.76 13.48 -0.26
C ASN A 143 -13.26 14.88 0.16
N ILE A 144 -12.33 15.83 0.29
CA ILE A 144 -12.58 17.23 0.64
C ILE A 144 -11.64 18.11 -0.20
N PRO A 145 -12.13 18.93 -1.15
CA PRO A 145 -11.27 19.70 -2.04
C PRO A 145 -10.28 20.60 -1.31
N CYS A 146 -9.08 20.74 -1.89
CA CYS A 146 -8.12 21.74 -1.43
C CYS A 146 -8.63 23.16 -1.68
N SER A 147 -8.23 24.08 -0.82
CA SER A 147 -8.57 25.49 -0.93
C SER A 147 -7.92 26.15 -2.16
N GLU A 148 -8.54 27.22 -2.66
CA GLU A 148 -7.92 28.07 -3.68
C GLU A 148 -6.58 28.66 -3.19
N LYS A 149 -6.45 28.91 -1.88
CA LYS A 149 -5.21 29.39 -1.27
C LYS A 149 -4.07 28.39 -1.50
N TYR A 150 -4.32 27.10 -1.34
CA TYR A 150 -3.34 26.06 -1.63
C TYR A 150 -2.89 26.10 -3.09
N PHE A 151 -3.85 26.10 -4.02
CA PHE A 151 -3.53 26.13 -5.45
C PHE A 151 -2.79 27.42 -5.85
N HIS A 152 -3.18 28.58 -5.32
CA HIS A 152 -2.45 29.84 -5.54
C HIS A 152 -1.00 29.77 -5.04
N ALA A 153 -0.73 29.07 -3.93
CA ALA A 153 0.62 28.92 -3.40
C ALA A 153 1.50 28.01 -4.29
N ILE A 154 0.97 26.88 -4.76
CA ILE A 154 1.78 25.90 -5.52
C ILE A 154 1.87 26.22 -7.01
N LYS A 155 0.88 26.91 -7.58
CA LYS A 155 0.74 27.11 -9.02
C LYS A 155 1.93 27.80 -9.68
N PRO A 156 2.45 28.92 -9.14
CA PRO A 156 3.61 29.58 -9.73
C PRO A 156 4.85 28.67 -9.82
N ILE A 157 5.02 27.77 -8.85
CA ILE A 157 6.16 26.86 -8.78
C ILE A 157 6.05 25.79 -9.86
N PHE A 158 4.90 25.11 -9.96
CA PHE A 158 4.68 24.08 -10.97
C PHE A 158 4.61 24.66 -12.39
N ASP A 159 4.05 25.86 -12.56
CA ASP A 159 4.08 26.57 -13.84
C ASP A 159 5.52 26.85 -14.26
N LYS A 160 6.37 27.28 -13.33
CA LYS A 160 7.79 27.52 -13.64
C LYS A 160 8.51 26.24 -14.06
N LEU A 161 8.25 25.11 -13.38
CA LEU A 161 8.80 23.81 -13.76
C LEU A 161 8.31 23.40 -15.16
N ASN A 162 7.05 23.67 -15.49
CA ASN A 162 6.48 23.37 -16.80
C ASN A 162 7.13 24.24 -17.91
N GLU A 163 7.35 25.54 -17.67
CA GLU A 163 8.08 26.44 -18.56
C GLU A 163 9.49 25.93 -18.83
N LEU A 164 10.25 25.62 -17.78
CA LEU A 164 11.62 25.12 -17.88
C LEU A 164 11.70 23.80 -18.66
N ARG A 165 10.73 22.91 -18.43
CA ARG A 165 10.62 21.65 -19.15
C ARG A 165 10.34 21.87 -20.64
N LYS A 166 9.42 22.78 -20.98
CA LYS A 166 9.08 23.12 -22.38
C LYS A 166 10.25 23.79 -23.09
N ALA A 167 10.85 24.81 -22.49
CA ALA A 167 11.97 25.57 -23.05
C ALA A 167 13.21 24.70 -23.32
N SER A 168 13.42 23.64 -22.54
CA SER A 168 14.52 22.70 -22.72
C SER A 168 14.19 21.47 -23.56
N ASN A 169 13.01 21.41 -24.18
CA ASN A 169 12.50 20.23 -24.86
C ASN A 169 12.64 18.94 -24.02
N LYS A 170 12.27 19.03 -22.72
CA LYS A 170 12.31 17.94 -21.73
C LYS A 170 13.72 17.39 -21.43
N THR A 171 14.79 18.16 -21.67
CA THR A 171 16.17 17.69 -21.42
C THR A 171 16.80 18.24 -20.14
N LYS A 172 16.29 19.35 -19.60
CA LYS A 172 16.87 19.99 -18.41
C LYS A 172 16.72 19.10 -17.16
N LYS A 173 17.80 19.02 -16.38
CA LYS A 173 17.89 18.23 -15.15
C LYS A 173 17.66 19.07 -13.90
N TRP A 174 17.18 18.46 -12.82
CA TRP A 174 16.99 19.10 -11.52
C TRP A 174 18.30 19.69 -10.96
N GLU A 175 19.42 19.01 -11.14
CA GLU A 175 20.76 19.45 -10.70
C GLU A 175 21.15 20.83 -11.26
N SER A 176 20.57 21.25 -12.39
CA SER A 176 20.83 22.57 -12.97
C SER A 176 20.13 23.74 -12.27
N LEU A 177 19.26 23.46 -11.29
CA LEU A 177 18.47 24.47 -10.57
C LEU A 177 19.13 24.94 -9.27
N GLY A 178 20.34 24.46 -8.94
CA GLY A 178 21.01 24.79 -7.69
C GLY A 178 20.27 24.21 -6.47
N ASP A 179 20.05 25.01 -5.44
CA ASP A 179 19.31 24.60 -4.24
C ASP A 179 17.78 24.58 -4.49
N TYR A 180 17.33 23.60 -5.28
CA TYR A 180 15.91 23.36 -5.51
C TYR A 180 15.19 22.80 -4.27
N HIS A 181 15.92 22.30 -3.26
CA HIS A 181 15.31 21.87 -2.01
C HIS A 181 14.70 23.09 -1.29
N THR A 182 15.48 24.16 -1.12
CA THR A 182 14.97 25.38 -0.48
C THR A 182 14.02 26.16 -1.40
N SER A 183 14.33 26.26 -2.71
CA SER A 183 13.54 27.12 -3.62
C SER A 183 12.26 26.49 -4.17
N ILE A 184 12.14 25.16 -4.19
CA ILE A 184 10.99 24.43 -4.76
C ILE A 184 10.35 23.49 -3.73
N TYR A 185 11.12 22.64 -3.05
CA TYR A 185 10.53 21.63 -2.16
C TYR A 185 9.93 22.24 -0.90
N VAL A 186 10.66 23.13 -0.22
CA VAL A 186 10.19 23.75 1.03
C VAL A 186 8.85 24.49 0.82
N PRO A 187 8.70 25.40 -0.16
CA PRO A 187 7.42 26.09 -0.36
C PRO A 187 6.24 25.16 -0.69
N ILE A 188 6.49 24.06 -1.43
CA ILE A 188 5.44 23.08 -1.74
C ILE A 188 5.06 22.26 -0.49
N ILE A 189 6.05 21.89 0.33
CA ILE A 189 5.82 21.19 1.59
C ILE A 189 5.06 22.07 2.56
N ASP A 190 5.45 23.34 2.70
CA ASP A 190 4.76 24.30 3.58
C ASP A 190 3.32 24.52 3.13
N ALA A 191 3.07 24.70 1.83
CA ALA A 191 1.72 24.80 1.30
C ALA A 191 0.88 23.53 1.57
N PHE A 192 1.47 22.35 1.39
CA PHE A 192 0.82 21.07 1.73
C PHE A 192 0.51 20.95 3.23
N LYS A 193 1.47 21.29 4.09
CA LYS A 193 1.31 21.27 5.55
C LYS A 193 0.20 22.20 6.01
N ASP A 194 0.23 23.45 5.54
CA ASP A 194 -0.76 24.47 5.91
C ASP A 194 -2.16 24.07 5.45
N GLU A 195 -2.27 23.51 4.25
CA GLU A 195 -3.54 23.02 3.72
C GLU A 195 -4.05 21.82 4.53
N LEU A 196 -3.21 20.83 4.83
CA LEU A 196 -3.60 19.67 5.63
C LEU A 196 -4.11 20.08 7.03
N LEU A 197 -3.41 21.02 7.69
CA LEU A 197 -3.82 21.56 8.99
C LEU A 197 -5.13 22.35 8.89
N SER A 198 -5.30 23.12 7.82
CA SER A 198 -6.52 23.88 7.56
C SER A 198 -7.72 22.95 7.35
N LEU A 199 -7.56 21.91 6.52
CA LEU A 199 -8.60 20.91 6.26
C LEU A 199 -8.98 20.15 7.53
N ASP A 200 -8.02 19.73 8.36
CA ASP A 200 -8.29 19.04 9.63
C ASP A 200 -9.06 19.93 10.61
N LYS A 201 -8.68 21.21 10.71
CA LYS A 201 -9.39 22.20 11.55
C LYS A 201 -10.83 22.41 11.10
N GLN A 202 -11.09 22.43 9.79
CA GLN A 202 -12.42 22.64 9.22
C GLN A 202 -13.29 21.38 9.26
N ASN A 203 -12.67 20.19 9.23
CA ASN A 203 -13.33 18.90 9.14
C ASN A 203 -12.83 17.95 10.23
N PRO A 204 -13.08 18.29 11.52
CA PRO A 204 -12.57 17.50 12.63
C PRO A 204 -13.06 16.05 12.54
N GLN A 205 -12.23 15.11 12.97
CA GLN A 205 -12.47 13.66 12.93
C GLN A 205 -12.49 12.99 11.55
N ILE A 206 -12.64 13.76 10.46
CA ILE A 206 -12.69 13.21 9.11
C ILE A 206 -11.27 13.06 8.56
N VAL A 207 -10.49 14.14 8.53
CA VAL A 207 -9.19 14.20 7.84
C VAL A 207 -8.22 13.13 8.31
N ALA A 208 -8.06 12.97 9.63
CA ALA A 208 -7.18 11.96 10.21
C ALA A 208 -7.51 10.54 9.71
N SER A 209 -8.79 10.15 9.79
CA SER A 209 -9.23 8.82 9.37
C SER A 209 -9.09 8.60 7.87
N SER A 210 -9.50 9.58 7.05
CA SER A 210 -9.43 9.49 5.58
C SER A 210 -7.99 9.41 5.10
N LEU A 211 -7.08 10.18 5.72
CA LEU A 211 -5.65 10.13 5.40
C LEU A 211 -5.08 8.74 5.61
N VAL A 212 -5.36 8.10 6.75
CA VAL A 212 -4.88 6.74 7.04
C VAL A 212 -5.51 5.73 6.08
N GLN A 213 -6.83 5.78 5.85
CA GLN A 213 -7.50 4.87 4.91
C GLN A 213 -6.94 5.00 3.49
N TYR A 214 -6.71 6.21 3.01
CA TYR A 214 -6.17 6.43 1.67
C TYR A 214 -4.74 5.91 1.52
N LEU A 215 -3.90 6.12 2.53
CA LEU A 215 -2.48 5.74 2.47
C LEU A 215 -2.24 4.25 2.71
N ILE A 216 -2.95 3.67 3.68
CA ILE A 216 -2.76 2.28 4.12
C ILE A 216 -3.62 1.32 3.29
N GLY A 217 -4.86 1.68 3.01
CA GLY A 217 -5.85 0.85 2.32
C GLY A 217 -7.25 1.04 2.92
N ASN A 218 -8.28 0.92 2.07
CA ASN A 218 -9.69 1.06 2.48
C ASN A 218 -10.40 -0.29 2.75
N ARG A 219 -9.70 -1.40 2.51
CA ARG A 219 -10.16 -2.76 2.78
C ARG A 219 -9.27 -3.40 3.83
N ASP A 220 -9.77 -4.43 4.51
CA ASP A 220 -8.96 -5.19 5.43
C ASP A 220 -8.10 -6.21 4.68
N PHE A 221 -6.84 -6.35 5.09
CA PHE A 221 -5.89 -7.23 4.42
C PHE A 221 -4.73 -7.67 5.31
N TYR A 222 -4.04 -8.70 4.87
CA TYR A 222 -2.75 -9.12 5.41
C TYR A 222 -1.62 -8.58 4.56
N LYS A 223 -0.74 -7.76 5.12
CA LYS A 223 0.51 -7.37 4.47
C LYS A 223 1.54 -8.47 4.72
N VAL A 224 1.93 -9.19 3.67
CA VAL A 224 2.94 -10.24 3.74
C VAL A 224 4.24 -9.70 3.16
N ILE A 225 5.26 -9.57 4.00
CA ILE A 225 6.56 -9.02 3.66
C ILE A 225 7.59 -10.15 3.64
N LYS A 226 8.04 -10.51 2.44
CA LYS A 226 9.19 -11.39 2.21
C LYS A 226 10.47 -10.63 2.57
N GLY A 227 11.15 -11.10 3.61
CA GLY A 227 12.49 -10.69 3.99
C GLY A 227 13.57 -11.59 3.38
N LYS A 228 14.81 -11.47 3.87
CA LYS A 228 15.92 -12.37 3.51
C LYS A 228 15.75 -13.75 4.16
N ASN A 229 15.64 -13.78 5.49
CA ASN A 229 15.51 -15.01 6.30
C ASN A 229 14.25 -14.97 7.20
N LYS A 230 13.25 -14.18 6.82
CA LYS A 230 12.00 -14.08 7.58
C LYS A 230 10.83 -13.68 6.70
N VAL A 231 9.64 -14.10 7.10
CA VAL A 231 8.36 -13.61 6.59
C VAL A 231 7.69 -12.83 7.71
N GLU A 232 7.30 -11.59 7.43
CA GLU A 232 6.52 -10.78 8.36
C GLU A 232 5.09 -10.63 7.83
N ILE A 233 4.11 -10.88 8.70
CA ILE A 233 2.68 -10.82 8.39
C ILE A 233 2.07 -9.77 9.32
N GLN A 234 1.52 -8.71 8.73
CA GLN A 234 0.82 -7.66 9.47
C GLN A 234 -0.65 -7.69 9.10
N ALA A 235 -1.55 -7.70 10.08
CA ALA A 235 -2.99 -7.71 9.80
C ALA A 235 -3.58 -6.30 9.94
N TYR A 236 -3.97 -5.71 8.81
CA TYR A 236 -4.65 -4.41 8.75
C TYR A 236 -6.16 -4.63 8.83
N ASN A 237 -6.64 -4.96 10.03
CA ASN A 237 -8.05 -5.23 10.30
C ASN A 237 -8.80 -3.93 10.64
N LEU A 238 -8.98 -3.03 9.67
CA LEU A 238 -9.53 -1.69 9.87
C LEU A 238 -11.05 -1.72 10.11
N ASN A 239 -11.76 -2.63 9.44
CA ASN A 239 -13.20 -2.76 9.46
C ASN A 239 -13.67 -3.89 10.38
N GLY A 240 -12.80 -4.87 10.67
CA GLY A 240 -13.11 -6.01 11.53
C GLY A 240 -13.55 -7.25 10.75
N THR A 241 -13.19 -7.35 9.46
CA THR A 241 -13.63 -8.45 8.59
C THR A 241 -12.64 -9.61 8.54
N LEU A 242 -11.42 -9.42 9.06
CA LEU A 242 -10.43 -10.50 9.21
C LEU A 242 -10.67 -11.31 10.49
N ASN A 243 -10.12 -12.52 10.50
CA ASN A 243 -10.02 -13.38 11.68
C ASN A 243 -11.38 -13.73 12.28
N LEU A 244 -12.38 -13.90 11.42
CA LEU A 244 -13.72 -14.26 11.82
C LEU A 244 -13.87 -15.77 11.96
N PRO A 245 -14.64 -16.26 12.95
CA PRO A 245 -14.91 -17.69 13.07
C PRO A 245 -15.74 -18.22 11.90
N PHE A 246 -15.68 -19.53 11.71
CA PHE A 246 -16.60 -20.28 10.86
C PHE A 246 -17.38 -21.24 11.75
N SER A 247 -18.67 -20.96 11.98
CA SER A 247 -19.50 -21.73 12.92
C SER A 247 -18.80 -21.88 14.29
N ASN A 248 -18.50 -23.10 14.73
CA ASN A 248 -17.83 -23.37 16.00
C ASN A 248 -16.29 -23.36 15.90
N ILE A 249 -15.74 -23.21 14.69
CA ILE A 249 -14.30 -23.20 14.43
C ILE A 249 -13.78 -21.78 14.63
N LYS A 250 -12.95 -21.61 15.67
CA LYS A 250 -12.33 -20.33 16.01
C LYS A 250 -10.93 -20.23 15.41
N PRO A 251 -10.48 -19.01 15.06
CA PRO A 251 -9.09 -18.78 14.75
C PRO A 251 -8.15 -19.21 15.88
N LYS A 252 -6.96 -19.73 15.55
CA LYS A 252 -5.95 -20.13 16.55
C LYS A 252 -5.31 -18.94 17.26
N ALA A 253 -5.35 -17.76 16.66
CA ALA A 253 -4.89 -16.50 17.25
C ALA A 253 -5.89 -15.37 16.96
N LYS A 254 -5.95 -14.39 17.85
CA LYS A 254 -6.86 -13.23 17.73
C LYS A 254 -6.17 -12.07 17.02
N VAL A 255 -6.79 -11.55 15.97
CA VAL A 255 -6.42 -10.32 15.29
C VAL A 255 -7.38 -9.21 15.74
N PRO A 256 -6.93 -8.25 16.57
CA PRO A 256 -7.78 -7.15 16.99
C PRO A 256 -8.12 -6.22 15.81
N LYS A 257 -9.28 -5.57 15.90
CA LYS A 257 -9.63 -4.46 15.01
C LYS A 257 -8.72 -3.27 15.31
N LEU A 258 -8.14 -2.69 14.27
CA LEU A 258 -7.34 -1.47 14.36
C LEU A 258 -8.23 -0.25 14.57
N LYS A 259 -7.78 0.68 15.40
CA LYS A 259 -8.43 1.98 15.56
C LYS A 259 -7.87 2.96 14.53
N LEU A 260 -8.74 3.51 13.70
CA LEU A 260 -8.41 4.65 12.86
C LEU A 260 -8.24 5.91 13.74
N PRO A 261 -7.34 6.82 13.39
CA PRO A 261 -7.19 8.05 14.13
C PRO A 261 -8.39 8.97 13.88
N THR A 262 -8.72 9.75 14.90
CA THR A 262 -9.77 10.79 14.85
C THR A 262 -9.21 12.19 14.98
N ARG A 263 -7.89 12.33 15.20
CA ARG A 263 -7.26 13.61 15.41
C ARG A 263 -5.83 13.62 14.89
N LEU A 264 -5.52 14.62 14.07
CA LEU A 264 -4.16 15.01 13.76
C LEU A 264 -3.56 15.75 14.96
N ILE A 265 -2.42 15.26 15.46
CA ILE A 265 -1.75 15.81 16.65
C ILE A 265 -0.77 16.90 16.22
N GLU A 266 0.09 16.59 15.24
CA GLU A 266 1.11 17.52 14.75
C GLU A 266 1.55 17.19 13.32
N VAL A 267 2.00 18.22 12.60
CA VAL A 267 2.68 18.11 11.31
C VAL A 267 3.94 18.96 11.36
N VAL A 268 5.09 18.31 11.46
CA VAL A 268 6.38 18.98 11.68
C VAL A 268 7.43 18.45 10.71
N TYR A 269 8.46 19.25 10.45
CA TYR A 269 9.62 18.73 9.73
C TYR A 269 10.34 17.69 10.60
N GLN A 270 10.80 16.61 9.95
CA GLN A 270 11.75 15.73 10.60
C GLN A 270 13.02 16.53 10.95
N GLU A 271 13.61 16.25 12.11
CA GLU A 271 14.83 16.91 12.57
C GLU A 271 15.92 16.89 11.47
N ASN A 272 16.56 18.04 11.24
CA ASN A 272 17.60 18.23 10.23
C ASN A 272 17.17 17.86 8.78
N SER A 273 15.86 17.82 8.49
CA SER A 273 15.34 17.58 7.13
C SER A 273 14.60 18.80 6.58
N LYS A 274 14.88 19.11 5.32
CA LYS A 274 14.11 20.09 4.52
C LYS A 274 13.07 19.44 3.59
N THR A 275 13.03 18.11 3.56
CA THR A 275 12.26 17.35 2.55
C THR A 275 11.25 16.39 3.16
N THR A 276 11.32 16.16 4.48
CA THR A 276 10.47 15.19 5.17
C THR A 276 9.59 15.87 6.21
N LEU A 277 8.28 15.69 6.08
CA LEU A 277 7.34 15.94 7.17
C LEU A 277 7.04 14.66 7.95
N LEU A 278 6.86 14.80 9.25
CA LEU A 278 6.27 13.81 10.14
C LEU A 278 4.85 14.27 10.47
N VAL A 279 3.88 13.41 10.19
CA VAL A 279 2.46 13.58 10.55
C VAL A 279 2.16 12.60 11.66
N THR A 280 1.92 13.12 12.87
CA THR A 280 1.55 12.33 14.05
C THR A 280 0.05 12.43 14.25
N LEU A 281 -0.63 11.29 14.39
CA LEU A 281 -2.06 11.21 14.68
C LEU A 281 -2.28 10.41 15.98
N ASN A 282 -3.46 10.54 16.58
CA ASN A 282 -3.80 9.71 17.75
C ASN A 282 -3.88 8.22 17.40
N GLU A 283 -4.09 7.37 18.41
CA GLU A 283 -4.11 5.91 18.27
C GLU A 283 -2.78 5.28 17.80
N GLY A 284 -1.66 6.04 17.86
CA GLY A 284 -0.30 5.53 17.62
C GLY A 284 0.16 5.58 16.16
N TRP A 285 -0.57 6.27 15.29
CA TRP A 285 -0.20 6.44 13.89
C TRP A 285 0.82 7.58 13.71
N GLN A 286 1.96 7.29 13.09
CA GLN A 286 2.90 8.31 12.63
C GLN A 286 3.39 7.98 11.23
N ILE A 287 3.32 8.97 10.34
CA ILE A 287 3.60 8.80 8.91
C ILE A 287 4.62 9.84 8.47
N SER A 288 5.66 9.41 7.76
CA SER A 288 6.62 10.31 7.14
C SER A 288 6.29 10.55 5.68
N PHE A 289 6.42 11.80 5.25
CA PHE A 289 6.20 12.26 3.87
C PHE A 289 7.49 12.91 3.37
N ARG A 290 8.32 12.17 2.63
CA ARG A 290 9.53 12.72 2.01
C ARG A 290 9.28 13.11 0.57
N ILE A 291 9.31 14.40 0.27
CA ILE A 291 9.16 14.89 -1.10
C ILE A 291 10.43 14.61 -1.91
N HIS A 292 10.25 14.22 -3.17
CA HIS A 292 11.34 14.02 -4.13
C HIS A 292 10.86 14.16 -5.56
N ASN A 293 11.80 14.42 -6.47
CA ASN A 293 11.62 14.32 -7.91
C ASN A 293 11.75 12.86 -8.35
N ALA A 294 10.76 12.35 -9.08
CA ALA A 294 10.74 10.96 -9.55
C ALA A 294 11.73 10.67 -10.70
N SER A 295 12.23 11.73 -11.34
CA SER A 295 13.06 11.70 -12.55
C SER A 295 14.23 12.65 -12.35
N SER A 296 15.39 12.33 -12.93
CA SER A 296 16.53 13.25 -12.98
C SER A 296 16.24 14.48 -13.86
N ARG A 297 15.27 14.37 -14.77
CA ARG A 297 14.77 15.48 -15.61
C ARG A 297 13.63 16.23 -14.91
N ILE A 298 13.52 17.52 -15.20
CA ILE A 298 12.48 18.39 -14.64
C ILE A 298 11.10 17.91 -15.12
N GLU A 299 10.22 17.71 -14.14
CA GLU A 299 8.82 17.36 -14.33
C GLU A 299 7.97 18.31 -13.48
N PRO A 300 6.81 18.81 -13.97
CA PRO A 300 5.92 19.69 -13.21
C PRO A 300 5.07 18.88 -12.20
N SER A 301 5.69 17.92 -11.53
CA SER A 301 5.07 17.11 -10.48
C SER A 301 6.14 16.62 -9.51
N LEU A 302 5.79 16.54 -8.24
CA LEU A 302 6.63 15.94 -7.21
C LEU A 302 5.95 14.70 -6.63
N LYS A 303 6.75 13.81 -6.05
CA LYS A 303 6.28 12.60 -5.37
C LYS A 303 6.60 12.67 -3.89
N PHE A 304 5.70 12.12 -3.08
CA PHE A 304 6.05 11.70 -1.74
C PHE A 304 6.48 10.23 -1.74
N ASP A 305 7.62 9.97 -1.10
CA ASP A 305 7.94 8.66 -0.53
C ASP A 305 7.32 8.65 0.88
N ILE A 306 6.31 7.80 1.08
CA ILE A 306 5.48 7.80 2.28
C ILE A 306 5.72 6.51 3.05
N ASN A 307 6.13 6.63 4.32
CA ASN A 307 6.41 5.48 5.16
C ASN A 307 5.65 5.57 6.49
N LEU A 308 5.19 4.41 6.95
CA LEU A 308 4.62 4.28 8.29
C LEU A 308 5.78 4.21 9.30
N VAL A 309 5.95 5.27 10.08
CA VAL A 309 6.99 5.38 11.12
C VAL A 309 6.58 4.61 12.37
N SER A 310 5.32 4.78 12.78
CA SER A 310 4.71 3.99 13.84
C SER A 310 3.28 3.60 13.46
N SER A 311 2.86 2.45 13.96
CA SER A 311 1.49 1.94 13.85
C SER A 311 0.88 1.80 15.24
N PRO A 312 -0.45 1.66 15.35
CA PRO A 312 -1.10 1.34 16.62
C PRO A 312 -0.46 0.12 17.28
N HIS A 313 -0.33 0.14 18.61
CA HIS A 313 0.16 -1.01 19.37
C HIS A 313 -0.73 -2.26 19.22
N THR A 314 -1.97 -2.08 18.78
CA THR A 314 -2.89 -3.16 18.46
C THR A 314 -2.66 -3.76 17.07
N LEU A 315 -1.73 -3.25 16.26
CA LEU A 315 -1.39 -3.88 14.99
C LEU A 315 -0.86 -5.29 15.25
N PHE A 316 -1.58 -6.29 14.76
CA PHE A 316 -1.13 -7.66 14.82
C PHE A 316 0.07 -7.83 13.87
N VAL A 317 1.19 -8.31 14.40
CA VAL A 317 2.41 -8.62 13.64
C VAL A 317 2.90 -10.00 14.04
N ASN A 318 3.09 -10.87 13.06
CA ASN A 318 3.77 -12.15 13.23
C ASN A 318 5.06 -12.15 12.39
N GLN A 319 6.16 -12.65 12.95
CA GLN A 319 7.41 -12.88 12.23
C GLN A 319 7.78 -14.36 12.31
N LEU A 320 7.94 -14.97 11.14
CA LEU A 320 8.37 -16.35 10.98
C LEU A 320 9.79 -16.35 10.41
N PHE A 321 10.71 -17.02 11.09
CA PHE A 321 12.10 -17.12 10.64
C PHE A 321 12.30 -18.35 9.77
N LEU A 322 12.95 -18.14 8.62
CA LEU A 322 13.38 -19.19 7.72
C LEU A 322 14.77 -19.61 8.21
N GLY A 323 14.87 -20.86 8.68
CA GLY A 323 16.07 -21.41 9.34
C GLY A 323 17.34 -21.35 8.50
#